data_AF-A0A957YUC1-F1
#
_entry.id   AF-A0A957YUC1-F1
#
_cell.length_a   1.000
_cell.length_b   1.000
_cell.length_c   1.000
_cell.angle_alpha   90.00
_cell.angle_beta   90.00
_cell.angle_gamma   90.00
#
_symmetry.space_group_name_H-M   'P 1'
#
loop_
_entity.id
_entity.type
_entity.pdbx_description
1 polymer ?
#
loop_
_entity_poly.entity_id
_entity_poly.type
_entity_poly.pdbx_seq_one_letter_code
_entity_poly.pdbx_strand_id
1 'polypeptide(L)'
;MKLTDLHLVLFLTRGASLEKWDHTGSLARELYLYKELAKALGSVTVLSYGDERELAYLPQLQGIQVAYNRWRLPLPLYVLLLPFLHWRLLRKATIFKTNQIRGAEVALWAKMVHRKALIVRCGYVWSRNAQNQVAHQLKGSSWEVRQARWIERLTFSR
;
A
#
# COMPACT_ATOMS: atom_id res chain seq x y z
N MET A 1 3.58 24.60 7.35
CA MET A 1 2.71 23.41 7.46
C MET A 1 3.07 22.68 8.74
N LYS A 2 2.13 22.43 9.65
CA LYS A 2 2.39 21.68 10.89
C LYS A 2 2.23 20.19 10.62
N LEU A 3 2.88 19.33 11.42
CA LEU A 3 2.71 17.87 11.31
C LEU A 3 1.26 17.45 11.54
N THR A 4 0.55 18.16 12.41
CA THR A 4 -0.88 17.97 12.70
C THR A 4 -1.80 18.26 11.50
N ASP A 5 -1.31 18.92 10.45
CA ASP A 5 -2.08 19.17 9.23
C ASP A 5 -1.89 18.06 8.18
N LEU A 6 -1.01 17.09 8.47
CA LEU A 6 -0.65 16.02 7.53
C LEU A 6 -1.61 14.84 7.63
N HIS A 7 -2.14 14.45 6.47
CA HIS A 7 -2.83 13.18 6.28
C HIS A 7 -1.96 12.23 5.45
N LEU A 8 -1.51 11.15 6.09
CA LEU A 8 -0.76 10.07 5.45
C LEU A 8 -1.70 8.95 5.02
N VAL A 9 -1.69 8.60 3.73
CA VAL A 9 -2.37 7.39 3.24
C VAL A 9 -1.34 6.31 2.90
N LEU A 10 -1.38 5.21 3.65
CA LEU A 10 -0.56 4.04 3.45
C LEU A 10 -1.24 3.07 2.47
N PHE A 11 -0.63 2.85 1.32
CA PHE A 11 -0.98 1.79 0.39
C PHE A 11 -0.31 0.49 0.83
N LEU A 12 -1.12 -0.53 1.13
CA LEU A 12 -0.59 -1.87 1.38
C LEU A 12 0.03 -2.46 0.12
N THR A 13 0.76 -3.56 0.28
CA THR A 13 1.23 -4.37 -0.87
C THR A 13 0.01 -4.81 -1.67
N ARG A 14 0.10 -4.83 -3.01
CA ARG A 14 -1.02 -5.24 -3.87
C ARG A 14 -1.59 -6.59 -3.45
N GLY A 15 -2.87 -6.61 -3.09
CA GLY A 15 -3.59 -7.80 -2.63
C GLY A 15 -3.37 -8.16 -1.15
N ALA A 16 -2.63 -7.37 -0.38
CA ALA A 16 -2.51 -7.53 1.07
C ALA A 16 -3.71 -6.93 1.81
N SER A 17 -3.92 -7.44 3.02
CA SER A 17 -4.96 -7.07 3.98
C SER A 17 -4.39 -7.07 5.39
N LEU A 18 -5.06 -6.45 6.36
CA LEU A 18 -4.67 -6.59 7.77
C LEU A 18 -4.80 -8.05 8.23
N GLU A 19 -5.80 -8.77 7.73
CA GLU A 19 -5.96 -10.21 7.91
C GLU A 19 -4.72 -11.00 7.46
N LYS A 20 -4.18 -10.71 6.27
CA LYS A 20 -2.95 -11.35 5.81
C LYS A 20 -1.75 -10.99 6.66
N TRP A 21 -1.64 -9.74 7.11
CA TRP A 21 -0.56 -9.34 8.01
C TRP A 21 -0.63 -10.05 9.35
N ASP A 22 -1.82 -10.31 9.85
CA ASP A 22 -2.08 -11.04 11.09
C ASP A 22 -1.69 -12.51 10.95
N HIS A 23 -2.18 -13.17 9.90
CA HIS A 23 -1.82 -14.56 9.59
C HIS A 23 -0.32 -14.78 9.38
N THR A 24 0.41 -13.79 8.87
CA THR A 24 1.87 -13.88 8.69
C THR A 24 2.66 -13.38 9.91
N GLY A 25 2.01 -13.06 11.03
CA GLY A 25 2.65 -12.59 12.26
C GLY A 25 3.31 -11.20 12.15
N SER A 26 2.93 -10.41 11.14
CA SER A 26 3.56 -9.12 10.81
C SER A 26 2.75 -7.90 11.23
N LEU A 27 1.48 -8.09 11.60
CA LEU A 27 0.52 -7.02 11.91
C LEU A 27 1.04 -6.06 12.99
N ALA A 28 1.42 -6.58 14.16
CA ALA A 28 1.86 -5.76 15.28
C ALA A 28 3.09 -4.91 14.92
N ARG A 29 4.07 -5.53 14.24
CA ARG A 29 5.31 -4.86 13.82
C ARG A 29 5.05 -3.75 12.81
N GLU A 30 4.25 -4.01 11.78
CA GLU A 30 3.96 -3.00 10.75
C GLU A 30 3.09 -1.86 11.33
N LEU A 31 2.08 -2.18 12.15
CA LEU A 31 1.22 -1.17 12.77
C LEU A 31 1.96 -0.28 13.78
N TYR A 32 2.97 -0.82 14.49
CA TYR A 32 3.74 -0.05 15.48
C TYR A 32 4.27 1.27 14.88
N LEU A 33 4.89 1.21 13.69
CA LEU A 33 5.40 2.40 13.00
C LEU A 33 4.29 3.43 12.74
N TYR A 34 3.13 2.99 12.25
CA TYR A 34 2.05 3.90 11.89
C TYR A 34 1.32 4.45 13.11
N LYS A 35 1.33 3.74 14.24
CA LYS A 35 0.83 4.24 15.52
C LYS A 35 1.71 5.37 16.05
N GLU A 36 3.02 5.20 16.01
CA GLU A 36 3.94 6.28 16.40
C GLU A 36 3.78 7.51 15.50
N LEU A 37 3.60 7.31 14.18
CA LEU A 37 3.30 8.40 13.27
C LEU A 37 1.94 9.07 13.57
N ALA A 38 0.91 8.30 13.90
CA ALA A 38 -0.41 8.83 14.22
C ALA A 38 -0.43 9.72 15.48
N LYS A 39 0.57 9.62 16.36
CA LYS A 39 0.72 10.54 17.51
C LYS A 39 1.15 11.95 17.10
N ALA A 40 1.81 12.09 15.95
CA ALA A 40 2.37 13.36 15.47
C ALA A 40 1.62 13.94 14.26
N LEU A 41 1.03 13.07 13.43
CA LEU A 41 0.30 13.46 12.22
C LEU A 41 -1.18 13.72 12.53
N GLY A 42 -1.83 14.57 11.73
CA GLY A 42 -3.27 14.84 11.87
C GLY A 42 -4.14 13.62 11.60
N SER A 43 -3.75 12.78 10.63
CA SER A 43 -4.39 11.47 10.43
C SER A 43 -3.51 10.51 9.65
N VAL A 44 -3.73 9.22 9.90
CA VAL A 44 -3.15 8.12 9.13
C VAL A 44 -4.29 7.23 8.65
N THR A 45 -4.30 6.89 7.36
CA THR A 45 -5.24 5.90 6.80
C THR A 45 -4.47 4.76 6.16
N VAL A 46 -4.78 3.53 6.56
CA VAL A 46 -4.36 2.31 5.85
C VAL A 46 -5.36 2.03 4.73
N LEU A 47 -4.85 1.98 3.51
CA LEU A 47 -5.61 1.60 2.34
C LEU A 47 -5.31 0.14 1.97
N SER A 48 -6.24 -0.73 2.32
CA SER A 48 -6.20 -2.17 2.16
C SER A 48 -6.87 -2.65 0.87
N TYR A 49 -6.45 -3.83 0.40
CA TYR A 49 -7.11 -4.60 -0.67
C TYR A 49 -8.05 -5.69 -0.13
N GLY A 50 -8.18 -5.82 1.19
CA GLY A 50 -9.17 -6.67 1.84
C GLY A 50 -10.59 -6.10 1.74
N ASP A 51 -11.50 -6.74 2.46
CA ASP A 51 -12.93 -6.44 2.47
C ASP A 51 -13.39 -5.99 3.87
N GLU A 52 -14.67 -6.17 4.21
CA GLU A 52 -15.22 -5.80 5.51
C GLU A 52 -14.52 -6.47 6.72
N ARG A 53 -13.78 -7.57 6.54
CA ARG A 53 -13.01 -8.20 7.61
C ARG A 53 -11.93 -7.29 8.19
N GLU A 54 -11.52 -6.27 7.45
CA GLU A 54 -10.63 -5.21 7.94
C GLU A 54 -11.17 -4.51 9.20
N LEU A 55 -12.50 -4.48 9.38
CA LEU A 55 -13.14 -3.87 10.53
C LEU A 55 -12.87 -4.63 11.84
N ALA A 56 -12.54 -5.92 11.78
CA ALA A 56 -12.16 -6.71 12.96
C ALA A 56 -10.85 -6.20 13.60
N TYR A 57 -10.05 -5.42 12.85
CA TYR A 57 -8.76 -4.89 13.29
C TYR A 57 -8.83 -3.45 13.83
N LEU A 58 -10.03 -2.85 13.90
CA LEU A 58 -10.21 -1.49 14.45
C LEU A 58 -9.64 -1.32 15.88
N PRO A 59 -9.81 -2.28 16.82
CA PRO A 59 -9.20 -2.16 18.15
C PRO A 59 -7.67 -2.05 18.10
N GLN A 60 -7.03 -2.78 17.19
CA GLN A 60 -5.58 -2.80 17.01
C GLN A 60 -5.08 -1.54 16.29
N LEU A 61 -5.91 -0.88 15.48
CA LEU A 61 -5.54 0.31 14.72
C LEU A 61 -5.40 1.58 15.58
N GLN A 62 -6.06 1.66 16.74
CA GLN A 62 -5.88 2.73 17.75
C GLN A 62 -5.86 4.15 17.15
N GLY A 63 -6.92 4.51 16.41
CA GLY A 63 -7.06 5.84 15.79
C GLY A 63 -6.53 5.95 14.36
N ILE A 64 -5.83 4.92 13.86
CA ILE A 64 -5.55 4.78 12.43
C ILE A 64 -6.84 4.42 11.69
N GLN A 65 -7.16 5.15 10.63
CA GLN A 65 -8.33 4.88 9.80
C GLN A 65 -8.03 3.72 8.84
N VAL A 66 -9.05 2.98 8.43
CA VAL A 66 -8.91 1.94 7.40
C VAL A 66 -9.87 2.19 6.24
N ALA A 67 -9.35 2.10 5.03
CA ALA A 67 -10.11 2.12 3.79
C ALA A 67 -9.85 0.81 3.05
N TYR A 68 -10.91 0.15 2.60
CA TYR A 68 -10.86 -1.20 2.06
C TYR A 68 -11.77 -1.35 0.85
N ASN A 69 -11.76 -2.52 0.20
CA ASN A 69 -12.61 -2.83 -0.94
C ASN A 69 -14.06 -3.11 -0.50
N ARG A 70 -14.74 -2.09 0.01
CA ARG A 70 -16.15 -2.18 0.45
C ARG A 70 -17.14 -2.52 -0.67
N TRP A 71 -16.72 -2.39 -1.93
CA TRP A 71 -17.51 -2.72 -3.11
C TRP A 71 -17.40 -4.20 -3.50
N ARG A 72 -16.55 -4.98 -2.81
CA ARG A 72 -16.30 -6.40 -3.09
C ARG A 72 -15.94 -6.67 -4.55
N LEU A 73 -15.24 -5.72 -5.19
CA LEU A 73 -14.82 -5.86 -6.58
C LEU A 73 -13.70 -6.90 -6.70
N PRO A 74 -13.61 -7.65 -7.81
CA PRO A 74 -12.43 -8.46 -8.10
C PRO A 74 -11.15 -7.63 -8.03
N LEU A 75 -10.07 -8.19 -7.48
CA LEU A 75 -8.83 -7.46 -7.22
C LEU A 75 -8.29 -6.65 -8.42
N PRO A 76 -8.28 -7.16 -9.67
CA PRO A 76 -7.83 -6.37 -10.82
C PRO A 76 -8.67 -5.13 -11.06
N LEU A 77 -10.00 -5.25 -10.93
CA LEU A 77 -10.93 -4.14 -11.12
C LEU A 77 -10.84 -3.14 -9.97
N TYR A 78 -10.72 -3.61 -8.74
CA TYR A 78 -10.50 -2.75 -7.59
C TYR A 78 -9.22 -1.94 -7.74
N VAL A 79 -8.10 -2.58 -8.08
CA VAL A 79 -6.80 -1.92 -8.31
C VAL A 79 -6.91 -0.80 -9.36
N LEU A 80 -7.58 -1.07 -10.49
CA LEU A 80 -7.75 -0.11 -11.57
C LEU A 80 -8.57 1.11 -11.13
N LEU A 81 -9.69 0.87 -10.43
CA LEU A 81 -10.64 1.90 -10.04
C LEU A 81 -10.30 2.58 -8.71
N LEU A 82 -9.34 2.05 -7.95
CA LEU A 82 -9.01 2.47 -6.58
C LEU A 82 -8.88 4.00 -6.42
N PRO A 83 -8.15 4.74 -7.29
CA PRO A 83 -8.02 6.19 -7.13
C PRO A 83 -9.34 6.96 -7.25
N PHE A 84 -10.32 6.40 -7.94
CA PHE A 84 -11.64 6.99 -8.15
C PHE A 84 -12.64 6.54 -7.08
N LEU A 85 -12.61 5.25 -6.71
CA LEU A 85 -13.44 4.69 -5.64
C LEU A 85 -13.19 5.39 -4.30
N HIS A 86 -11.92 5.71 -4.01
CA HIS A 86 -11.50 6.42 -2.80
C HIS A 86 -11.23 7.92 -3.03
N TRP A 87 -11.90 8.54 -4.03
CA TRP A 87 -11.63 9.92 -4.44
C TRP A 87 -11.59 10.93 -3.30
N ARG A 88 -12.61 10.90 -2.42
CA ARG A 88 -12.72 11.84 -1.30
C ARG A 88 -11.59 11.71 -0.29
N LEU A 89 -11.16 10.48 -0.01
CA LEU A 89 -10.05 10.17 0.89
C LEU A 89 -8.73 10.64 0.28
N LEU A 90 -8.44 10.23 -0.95
CA LEU A 90 -7.17 10.48 -1.62
C LEU A 90 -6.97 11.96 -1.98
N ARG A 91 -8.05 12.69 -2.28
CA ARG A 91 -8.00 14.13 -2.51
C ARG A 91 -7.59 14.92 -1.26
N LYS A 92 -8.05 14.47 -0.08
CA LYS A 92 -7.73 15.08 1.23
C LYS A 92 -6.34 14.72 1.74
N ALA A 93 -5.75 13.63 1.26
CA ALA A 93 -4.41 13.21 1.65
C ALA A 93 -3.37 14.30 1.35
N THR A 94 -2.38 14.41 2.23
CA THR A 94 -1.21 15.25 2.00
C THR A 94 -0.11 14.46 1.30
N ILE A 95 0.09 13.22 1.74
CA ILE A 95 1.14 12.35 1.20
C ILE A 95 0.69 10.89 1.13
N PHE A 96 1.11 10.23 0.05
CA PHE A 96 0.96 8.79 -0.10
C PHE A 96 2.25 8.10 0.32
N LYS A 97 2.11 6.89 0.86
CA LYS A 97 3.22 6.02 1.16
C LYS A 97 2.90 4.59 0.77
N THR A 98 3.85 3.84 0.24
CA THR A 98 3.70 2.39 0.10
C THR A 98 4.38 1.64 1.24
N ASN A 99 3.82 0.47 1.58
CA ASN A 99 4.48 -0.45 2.49
C ASN A 99 5.61 -1.24 1.83
N GLN A 100 5.44 -1.59 0.55
CA GLN A 100 6.44 -2.29 -0.26
C GLN A 100 6.37 -1.78 -1.70
N ILE A 101 7.31 -2.22 -2.55
CA ILE A 101 7.35 -1.81 -3.94
C ILE A 101 6.29 -2.49 -4.81
N ARG A 102 5.89 -3.72 -4.45
CA ARG A 102 4.78 -4.41 -5.12
C ARG A 102 3.46 -3.72 -4.76
N GLY A 103 2.77 -3.17 -5.75
CA GLY A 103 1.61 -2.28 -5.54
C GLY A 103 1.95 -0.80 -5.61
N ALA A 104 3.23 -0.43 -5.76
CA ALA A 104 3.62 0.96 -6.00
C ALA A 104 3.03 1.51 -7.30
N GLU A 105 2.72 0.66 -8.30
CA GLU A 105 2.05 1.08 -9.52
C GLU A 105 0.68 1.72 -9.24
N VAL A 106 -0.05 1.22 -8.24
CA VAL A 106 -1.37 1.75 -7.84
C VAL A 106 -1.22 3.08 -7.11
N ALA A 107 -0.21 3.18 -6.24
CA ALA A 107 0.10 4.42 -5.54
C ALA A 107 0.63 5.50 -6.49
N LEU A 108 1.42 5.13 -7.52
CA LEU A 108 1.82 6.01 -8.61
C LEU A 108 0.63 6.46 -9.45
N TRP A 109 -0.32 5.56 -9.74
CA TRP A 109 -1.55 5.91 -10.40
C TRP A 109 -2.37 6.92 -9.59
N ALA A 110 -2.58 6.66 -8.30
CA ALA A 110 -3.22 7.60 -7.38
C ALA A 110 -2.47 8.94 -7.31
N LYS A 111 -1.13 8.90 -7.27
CA LYS A 111 -0.26 10.09 -7.28
C LYS A 111 -0.54 10.97 -8.49
N MET A 112 -0.64 10.38 -9.68
CA MET A 112 -0.90 11.12 -10.93
C MET A 112 -2.31 11.72 -10.94
N VAL A 113 -3.32 10.94 -10.55
CA VAL A 113 -4.72 11.37 -10.50
C VAL A 113 -4.93 12.51 -9.48
N HIS A 114 -4.35 12.39 -8.28
CA HIS A 114 -4.57 13.34 -7.17
C HIS A 114 -3.46 14.38 -7.00
N ARG A 115 -2.40 14.31 -7.81
CA ARG A 115 -1.22 15.20 -7.79
C ARG A 115 -0.58 15.33 -6.40
N LYS A 116 -0.39 14.21 -5.71
CA LYS A 116 0.19 14.17 -4.34
C LYS A 116 1.66 13.77 -4.33
N ALA A 117 2.34 14.01 -3.21
CA ALA A 117 3.65 13.41 -2.97
C ALA A 117 3.49 11.89 -2.69
N LEU A 118 4.52 11.10 -3.04
CA LEU A 118 4.54 9.65 -2.82
C LEU A 118 5.91 9.23 -2.30
N ILE A 119 5.92 8.57 -1.13
CA ILE A 119 7.10 7.89 -0.58
C ILE A 119 6.98 6.40 -0.90
N VAL A 120 7.92 5.85 -1.65
CA VAL A 120 7.93 4.42 -1.96
C VAL A 120 8.93 3.70 -1.07
N ARG A 121 8.46 2.70 -0.31
CA ARG A 121 9.35 1.80 0.42
C ARG A 121 9.64 0.58 -0.44
N CYS A 122 10.91 0.34 -0.73
CA CYS A 122 11.37 -0.94 -1.24
C CYS A 122 11.98 -1.73 -0.08
N GLY A 123 11.53 -2.97 0.11
CA GLY A 123 12.19 -3.90 1.03
C GLY A 123 13.40 -4.49 0.31
N TYR A 124 13.31 -5.77 -0.06
CA TYR A 124 14.21 -6.32 -1.06
C TYR A 124 13.91 -5.75 -2.47
N VAL A 125 14.91 -5.72 -3.34
CA VAL A 125 14.73 -5.39 -4.76
C VAL A 125 13.85 -6.47 -5.40
N TRP A 126 12.64 -6.11 -5.83
CA TRP A 126 11.64 -7.07 -6.24
C TRP A 126 12.06 -7.86 -7.47
N SER A 127 12.67 -7.20 -8.45
CA SER A 127 13.20 -7.86 -9.65
C SER A 127 14.25 -8.92 -9.32
N ARG A 128 15.18 -8.62 -8.40
CA ARG A 128 16.22 -9.57 -7.96
C ARG A 128 15.62 -10.77 -7.24
N ASN A 129 14.64 -10.56 -6.36
CA ASN A 129 13.97 -11.66 -5.69
C ASN A 129 13.15 -12.52 -6.67
N ALA A 130 12.45 -11.90 -7.63
CA ALA A 130 11.73 -12.63 -8.66
C ALA A 130 12.68 -13.45 -9.55
N GLN A 131 13.86 -12.91 -9.88
CA GLN A 131 14.90 -13.64 -10.61
C GLN A 131 15.41 -14.86 -9.82
N ASN A 132 15.67 -14.69 -8.52
CA ASN A 132 16.10 -15.80 -7.67
C ASN A 132 15.02 -16.89 -7.62
N GLN A 133 13.74 -16.52 -7.53
CA GLN A 133 12.63 -17.49 -7.55
C GLN A 133 12.55 -18.26 -8.87
N VAL A 134 12.76 -17.59 -10.02
CA VAL A 134 12.85 -18.26 -11.32
C VAL A 134 14.06 -19.20 -11.38
N ALA A 135 15.24 -18.73 -10.95
CA ALA A 135 16.49 -19.50 -11.00
C ALA A 135 16.43 -20.77 -10.14
N HIS A 136 15.75 -20.71 -8.99
CA HIS A 136 15.55 -21.84 -8.09
C HIS A 136 14.30 -22.69 -8.43
N GLN A 137 13.67 -22.49 -9.60
CA GLN A 137 12.44 -23.19 -10.03
C GLN A 137 11.30 -23.14 -8.98
N LEU A 138 11.23 -22.04 -8.24
CA LEU A 138 10.14 -21.75 -7.32
C LEU A 138 8.96 -21.15 -8.11
N LYS A 139 8.10 -20.39 -7.44
CA LYS A 139 6.88 -19.78 -8.01
C LYS A 139 7.12 -18.59 -8.95
N GLY A 140 8.36 -18.28 -9.33
CA GLY A 140 8.68 -17.07 -10.10
C GLY A 140 8.47 -17.24 -11.61
N SER A 141 8.00 -16.20 -12.29
CA SER A 141 7.90 -16.15 -13.76
C SER A 141 8.73 -15.05 -14.40
N SER A 142 9.18 -15.25 -15.65
CA SER A 142 9.90 -14.22 -16.41
C SER A 142 9.06 -12.95 -16.62
N TRP A 143 7.73 -13.08 -16.66
CA TRP A 143 6.81 -11.95 -16.71
C TRP A 143 6.88 -11.10 -15.44
N GLU A 144 6.82 -11.72 -14.26
CA GLU A 144 6.93 -11.01 -12.98
C GLU A 144 8.26 -10.28 -12.85
N VAL A 145 9.37 -10.85 -13.36
CA VAL A 145 10.67 -10.17 -13.40
C VAL A 145 10.61 -8.90 -14.26
N ARG A 146 10.01 -8.98 -15.45
CA ARG A 146 9.87 -7.81 -16.35
C ARG A 146 8.97 -6.74 -15.72
N GLN A 147 7.85 -7.15 -15.12
CA GLN A 147 6.94 -6.25 -14.42
C GLN A 147 7.64 -5.55 -13.25
N ALA A 148 8.37 -6.29 -12.42
CA ALA A 148 9.09 -5.75 -11.28
C ALA A 148 10.13 -4.69 -11.71
N ARG A 149 10.93 -4.99 -12.75
CA ARG A 149 11.90 -4.04 -13.32
C ARG A 149 11.24 -2.77 -13.83
N TRP A 150 10.09 -2.90 -14.49
CA TRP A 150 9.36 -1.75 -15.02
C TRP A 150 8.83 -0.85 -13.89
N ILE A 151 8.23 -1.44 -12.86
CA ILE A 151 7.73 -0.70 -11.68
C ILE A 151 8.88 -0.05 -10.91
N GLU A 152 10.00 -0.77 -10.72
CA GLU A 152 11.21 -0.23 -10.11
C GLU A 152 11.75 0.98 -10.87
N ARG A 153 11.86 0.89 -12.20
CA ARG A 153 12.26 2.02 -13.03
C ARG A 153 11.31 3.19 -12.84
N LEU A 154 10.01 3.01 -13.03
CA LEU A 154 9.03 4.09 -12.86
C LEU A 154 9.05 4.75 -11.48
N THR A 155 9.33 3.94 -10.46
CA THR A 155 9.36 4.38 -9.06
C THR A 155 10.61 5.19 -8.74
N PHE A 156 11.78 4.74 -9.23
CA PHE A 156 13.09 5.28 -8.86
C PHE A 156 13.73 6.16 -9.92
N SER A 157 13.18 6.27 -11.13
CA SER A 157 13.73 7.08 -12.22
C SER A 157 13.29 8.55 -12.14
N ARG A 158 13.30 9.16 -10.96
CA ARG A 158 12.96 10.57 -10.77
C ARG A 158 13.98 11.28 -9.92
#